data_AF-A0A976FJG5-F1
#
_entry.id   AF-A0A976FJG5-F1
#
_cell.length_a   1.000
_cell.length_b   1.000
_cell.length_c   1.000
_cell.angle_alpha   90.00
_cell.angle_beta   90.00
_cell.angle_gamma   90.00
#
_symmetry.space_group_name_H-M   'P 1'
#
loop_
_entity.id
_entity.type
_entity.pdbx_description
1 polymer ?
#
loop_
_entity_poly.entity_id
_entity_poly.type
_entity_poly.pdbx_seq_one_letter_code
_entity_poly.pdbx_strand_id
1 'polypeptide(L)'
;MCHIRSGSVFPVIIDGNELVEDLKDAIKMRISDKIQCRAAKLKLYLAMKGNALLSDSEPSKQQLEEGNVDDDINICLILTH
;
A
#
# COMPACT_ATOMS: atom_id res chain seq x y z
N MET A 1 6.64 -5.38 -13.65
CA MET A 1 6.07 -4.79 -12.42
C MET A 1 7.12 -4.85 -11.32
N CYS A 2 7.18 -3.87 -10.43
CA CYS A 2 8.06 -3.92 -9.25
C CYS A 2 7.29 -4.64 -8.14
N HIS A 3 7.88 -5.71 -7.57
CA HIS A 3 7.25 -6.47 -6.48
C HIS A 3 8.10 -6.33 -5.22
N ILE A 4 7.52 -5.77 -4.16
CA ILE A 4 8.09 -5.82 -2.82
C ILE A 4 7.69 -7.17 -2.23
N ARG A 5 8.63 -8.11 -2.10
CA ARG A 5 8.37 -9.50 -1.66
C ARG A 5 8.32 -9.70 -0.14
N SER A 6 8.43 -8.62 0.64
CA SER A 6 8.47 -8.71 2.09
C SER A 6 7.62 -7.57 2.65
N GLY A 7 6.43 -7.95 3.13
CA GLY A 7 5.53 -7.04 3.83
C GLY A 7 6.28 -6.42 5.01
N SER A 8 6.48 -5.11 4.94
CA SER A 8 6.99 -4.34 6.08
C SER A 8 5.98 -3.23 6.29
N VAL A 9 5.39 -3.19 7.48
CA VAL A 9 4.55 -2.06 7.89
C VAL A 9 5.48 -0.93 8.27
N PHE A 10 5.34 0.22 7.62
CA PHE A 10 6.09 1.42 7.97
C PHE A 10 5.17 2.63 7.92
N PRO A 11 5.27 3.54 8.92
CA PRO A 11 4.55 4.79 8.86
C PRO A 11 5.14 5.66 7.74
N VAL A 12 4.27 6.35 7.03
CA VAL A 12 4.64 7.42 6.10
C VAL A 12 3.99 8.70 6.62
N ILE A 13 4.80 9.74 6.74
CA ILE A 13 4.30 11.07 7.08
C ILE A 13 3.87 11.70 5.75
N ILE A 14 2.61 12.10 5.68
CA ILE A 14 2.01 12.78 4.54
C ILE A 14 1.20 13.96 5.08
N ASP A 15 1.39 15.14 4.52
CA ASP A 15 0.58 16.33 4.79
C ASP A 15 -0.76 16.25 4.03
N GLY A 16 -1.80 16.91 4.56
CA GLY A 16 -3.13 16.88 3.94
C GLY A 16 -3.22 17.50 2.54
N ASN A 17 -2.20 18.27 2.14
CA ASN A 17 -2.14 18.90 0.81
C ASN A 17 -1.30 18.11 -0.21
N GLU A 18 -0.71 16.98 0.20
CA GLU A 18 0.17 16.18 -0.65
C GLU A 18 -0.62 15.24 -1.57
N LEU A 19 -0.06 15.00 -2.76
CA LEU A 19 -0.64 14.16 -3.80
C LEU A 19 -0.26 12.69 -3.60
N VAL A 20 -0.92 11.81 -4.35
CA VAL A 20 -0.56 10.39 -4.37
C VAL A 20 0.86 10.18 -4.89
N GLU A 21 1.36 11.08 -5.75
CA GLU A 21 2.75 11.05 -6.20
C GLU A 21 3.74 11.31 -5.07
N ASP A 22 3.47 12.30 -4.21
CA ASP A 22 4.30 12.60 -3.03
C ASP A 22 4.34 11.39 -2.08
N LEU A 23 3.20 10.73 -1.87
CA LEU A 23 3.13 9.48 -1.11
C LEU A 23 4.02 8.38 -1.73
N LYS A 24 4.02 8.22 -3.06
CA LYS A 24 4.88 7.23 -3.74
C LYS A 24 6.36 7.55 -3.57
N ASP A 25 6.73 8.83 -3.63
CA ASP A 25 8.11 9.27 -3.41
C ASP A 25 8.53 9.08 -1.96
N ALA A 26 7.68 9.41 -0.99
CA ALA A 26 7.93 9.20 0.44
C ALA A 26 8.12 7.71 0.77
N ILE A 27 7.27 6.83 0.23
CA ILE A 27 7.41 5.37 0.35
C ILE A 27 8.77 4.93 -0.21
N LYS A 28 9.11 5.36 -1.43
CA LYS A 28 10.39 5.00 -2.05
C LYS A 28 11.58 5.49 -1.25
N MET A 29 11.54 6.72 -0.73
CA MET A 29 12.63 7.26 0.09
C MET A 29 12.80 6.46 1.39
N ARG A 30 11.69 6.02 2.00
CA ARG A 30 11.72 5.28 3.27
C ARG A 30 12.29 3.87 3.15
N ILE A 31 12.01 3.19 2.05
CA ILE A 31 12.44 1.80 1.78
C ILE A 31 13.18 1.70 0.44
N SER A 32 14.11 2.64 0.21
CA SER A 32 14.84 2.78 -1.05
C SER A 32 15.67 1.55 -1.39
N ASP A 33 16.11 0.80 -0.39
CA ASP A 33 16.82 -0.47 -0.54
C ASP A 33 15.92 -1.57 -1.15
N LYS A 34 14.61 -1.52 -0.87
CA LYS A 34 13.62 -2.48 -1.37
C LYS A 34 12.97 -2.04 -2.69
N ILE A 35 12.92 -0.73 -2.97
CA ILE A 35 12.28 -0.16 -4.17
C ILE A 35 13.33 0.41 -5.13
N GLN A 36 13.79 -0.42 -6.06
CA GLN A 36 14.80 0.00 -7.05
C GLN A 36 14.22 0.75 -8.26
N CYS A 37 12.91 0.75 -8.45
CA CYS A 37 12.28 1.40 -9.60
C CYS A 37 11.83 2.84 -9.32
N ARG A 38 11.41 3.56 -10.37
CA ARG A 38 10.87 4.92 -10.22
C ARG A 38 9.58 4.88 -9.38
N ALA A 39 9.39 5.84 -8.48
CA ALA A 39 8.20 5.93 -7.63
C ALA A 39 6.90 5.96 -8.45
N ALA A 40 6.90 6.65 -9.60
CA ALA A 40 5.80 6.67 -10.56
C ALA A 40 5.35 5.27 -11.07
N LYS A 41 6.20 4.23 -10.93
CA LYS A 41 5.85 2.84 -11.30
C LYS A 41 5.18 2.07 -10.16
N LEU A 42 5.11 2.63 -8.95
CA LEU A 42 4.38 2.04 -7.83
C LEU A 42 2.88 2.18 -8.06
N LYS A 43 2.16 1.09 -7.83
CA LYS A 43 0.70 1.07 -7.76
C LYS A 43 0.34 0.86 -6.30
N LEU A 44 -0.42 1.80 -5.75
CA LEU A 44 -0.90 1.75 -4.37
C LEU A 44 -2.35 1.28 -4.39
N TYR A 45 -2.66 0.41 -3.44
CA TYR A 45 -3.97 -0.22 -3.29
C TYR A 45 -4.42 -0.06 -1.84
N LEU A 46 -5.68 0.31 -1.64
CA LEU A 46 -6.29 0.30 -0.32
C LEU A 46 -7.05 -1.01 -0.12
N ALA A 47 -6.74 -1.70 0.98
CA ALA A 47 -7.50 -2.86 1.40
C ALA A 47 -8.75 -2.41 2.15
N MET A 48 -9.91 -2.83 1.66
CA MET A 48 -11.20 -2.57 2.29
C MET A 48 -11.87 -3.87 2.71
N LYS A 49 -12.61 -3.82 3.82
CA LYS A 49 -13.54 -4.87 4.25
C LYS A 49 -14.95 -4.28 4.22
N GLY A 50 -15.77 -4.76 3.29
CA GLY A 50 -17.04 -4.10 2.95
C GLY A 50 -16.81 -2.63 2.54
N ASN A 51 -17.36 -1.70 3.31
CA ASN A 51 -17.30 -0.26 3.02
C ASN A 51 -16.30 0.50 3.91
N ALA A 52 -15.47 -0.21 4.68
CA ALA A 52 -14.50 0.38 5.59
C ALA A 52 -13.07 -0.01 5.21
N LEU A 53 -12.11 0.85 5.55
CA LEU A 53 -10.69 0.49 5.51
C LEU A 53 -10.45 -0.70 6.44
N LEU A 54 -9.65 -1.65 5.97
CA LEU A 54 -9.26 -2.79 6.80
C LEU A 54 -8.46 -2.27 7.99
N SER A 55 -8.95 -2.57 9.20
CA SER A 55 -8.27 -2.16 10.43
C SER A 55 -7.01 -3.00 10.65
N ASP A 56 -5.99 -2.42 11.27
CA ASP A 56 -4.70 -3.08 11.50
C ASP A 56 -4.84 -4.32 12.41
N SER A 57 -5.89 -4.35 13.25
CA SER A 57 -6.22 -5.45 14.14
C SER A 57 -7.02 -6.58 13.48
N GLU A 58 -7.36 -6.47 12.20
CA GLU A 58 -8.16 -7.49 11.51
C GLU A 58 -7.31 -8.74 11.20
N PRO A 59 -7.81 -9.95 11.50
CA PRO A 59 -7.09 -11.19 11.19
C PRO A 59 -6.86 -11.37 9.69
N SER A 60 -7.73 -10.81 8.86
CA SER A 60 -7.63 -10.85 7.40
C SER A 60 -6.40 -10.08 6.85
N LYS A 61 -5.73 -9.25 7.67
CA LYS A 61 -4.47 -8.58 7.31
C LYS A 61 -3.36 -9.56 6.96
N GLN A 62 -3.28 -10.70 7.66
CA GLN A 62 -2.26 -11.71 7.40
C GLN A 62 -2.36 -12.25 5.96
N GLN A 63 -3.57 -12.38 5.42
CA GLN A 63 -3.78 -12.82 4.04
C GLN A 63 -3.20 -11.82 3.02
N LEU A 64 -3.32 -10.53 3.28
CA LEU A 64 -2.74 -9.48 2.42
C LEU A 64 -1.22 -9.47 2.43
N GLU A 65 -0.60 -9.74 3.59
CA GLU A 65 0.85 -9.84 3.71
C GLU A 65 1.41 -11.02 2.90
N GLU A 66 0.62 -12.10 2.79
CA GLU A 66 0.90 -13.26 1.96
C GLU A 66 0.56 -13.04 0.47
N GLY A 67 -0.04 -11.89 0.12
CA GLY A 67 -0.44 -11.54 -1.24
C GLY A 67 -1.77 -12.17 -1.67
N ASN A 68 -2.52 -12.76 -0.74
CA ASN A 68 -3.84 -13.33 -0.96
C ASN A 68 -4.92 -12.26 -0.77
N VAL A 69 -5.92 -12.30 -1.64
CA VAL A 69 -7.12 -11.46 -1.55
C VAL A 69 -8.26 -12.40 -1.19
N ASP A 70 -8.63 -12.40 0.09
CA ASP A 70 -9.78 -13.14 0.61
C ASP A 70 -11.10 -12.59 0.03
N ASP A 71 -12.16 -13.39 -0.02
CA ASP A 71 -13.48 -12.96 -0.51
C ASP A 71 -14.05 -11.77 0.29
N ASP A 72 -13.67 -11.62 1.58
CA ASP A 72 -14.06 -10.48 2.42
C ASP A 72 -13.20 -9.23 2.20
N ILE A 73 -12.07 -9.34 1.49
CA ILE A 73 -11.16 -8.22 1.21
C ILE A 73 -11.34 -7.77 -0.23
N ASN A 74 -11.84 -6.56 -0.41
CA ASN A 74 -11.92 -5.96 -1.73
C ASN A 74 -10.74 -5.00 -1.94
N ILE A 75 -9.91 -5.29 -2.96
CA ILE A 75 -8.94 -4.30 -3.48
C ILE A 75 -9.71 -3.34 -4.37
N CYS A 76 -10.20 -2.26 -3.76
CA CYS A 76 -11.29 -1.51 -4.36
C CYS A 76 -10.87 -0.13 -4.89
N LEU A 77 -9.70 0.40 -4.51
CA LEU A 77 -9.17 1.64 -5.08
C LEU A 77 -7.69 1.52 -5.48
N ILE A 78 -7.44 1.82 -6.76
CA ILE A 78 -6.12 2.17 -7.25
C ILE A 78 -5.96 3.67 -7.02
N LEU A 79 -4.99 4.07 -6.22
CA LEU A 79 -4.67 5.48 -6.04
C LEU A 79 -3.91 5.96 -7.28
N THR A 80 -4.65 6.65 -8.16
CA THR A 80 -4.11 7.34 -9.33
C THR A 80 -4.48 8.82 -9.21
N HIS A 81 -3.47 9.68 -9.42
CA HIS A 81 -3.52 11.15 -9.42
C HIS A 81 -3.49 11.76 -8.01
#